data_AF-A0AAW3BMN9-F1
#
_entry.id   AF-A0AAW3BMN9-F1
#
_cell.length_a   1.000
_cell.length_b   1.000
_cell.length_c   1.000
_cell.angle_alpha   90.00
_cell.angle_beta   90.00
_cell.angle_gamma   90.00
#
_symmetry.space_group_name_H-M   'P 1'
#
loop_
_entity.id
_entity.type
_entity.pdbx_description
1 polymer ?
#
loop_
_entity_poly.entity_id
_entity_poly.type
_entity_poly.pdbx_seq_one_letter_code
_entity_poly.pdbx_strand_id
1 'polypeptide(L)'
;MPPKAGQTKKAKMEAANKGAKKTTKKWSKGQSREALQNAVMFDKETYDKLRSEVPKYKLITPSIISDRLKIAVSIASSGLKQLCRERLIRLVSCSSKTRVYTRIVQAAPAETAAAAPASE
;
A
#
# COMPACT_ATOMS: atom_id res chain seq x y z
N MET A 1 27.60 -48.99 -42.58
CA MET A 1 27.94 -47.55 -42.74
C MET A 1 27.87 -46.88 -41.36
N PRO A 2 28.81 -46.00 -40.99
CA PRO A 2 29.13 -45.61 -39.61
C PRO A 2 28.18 -44.55 -39.01
N PRO A 3 27.97 -44.48 -37.68
CA PRO A 3 27.28 -43.36 -37.05
C PRO A 3 28.20 -42.14 -36.97
N LYS A 4 27.78 -41.03 -37.61
CA LYS A 4 28.44 -39.73 -37.54
C LYS A 4 28.24 -39.11 -36.14
N ALA A 5 29.31 -38.46 -35.69
CA ALA A 5 29.56 -37.98 -34.35
C ALA A 5 28.66 -36.84 -33.84
N GLY A 6 28.50 -36.81 -32.51
CA GLY A 6 28.59 -35.56 -31.72
C GLY A 6 27.34 -34.68 -31.60
N GLN A 7 26.38 -35.09 -30.76
CA GLN A 7 25.50 -34.12 -30.09
C GLN A 7 25.79 -34.14 -28.60
N THR A 8 26.41 -33.06 -28.12
CA THR A 8 26.78 -32.82 -26.73
C THR A 8 25.57 -32.92 -25.81
N LYS A 9 25.77 -33.48 -24.61
CA LYS A 9 24.76 -33.67 -23.55
C LYS A 9 23.94 -32.41 -23.20
N LYS A 10 24.44 -31.21 -23.55
CA LYS A 10 23.73 -29.92 -23.42
C LYS A 10 22.54 -29.78 -24.36
N ALA A 11 22.60 -30.27 -25.60
CA ALA A 11 21.49 -30.18 -26.56
C ALA A 11 20.30 -31.08 -26.13
N LYS A 12 20.57 -32.20 -25.47
CA LYS A 12 19.55 -33.11 -24.96
C LYS A 12 18.87 -32.59 -23.69
N MET A 13 19.58 -31.82 -22.86
CA MET A 13 19.00 -31.12 -21.69
C MET A 13 18.15 -29.90 -22.10
N GLU A 14 18.54 -29.18 -23.15
CA GLU A 14 17.75 -28.04 -23.65
C GLU A 14 16.45 -28.48 -24.35
N ALA A 15 16.46 -29.65 -24.99
CA ALA A 15 15.26 -30.27 -25.54
C ALA A 15 14.31 -30.81 -24.46
N ALA A 16 14.83 -31.29 -23.32
CA ALA A 16 14.03 -31.78 -22.20
C ALA A 16 13.25 -30.65 -21.48
N ASN A 17 13.76 -29.41 -21.51
CA ASN A 17 13.08 -28.28 -20.85
C ASN A 17 11.99 -27.61 -21.73
N LYS A 18 11.80 -28.07 -22.98
CA LYS A 18 10.68 -27.63 -23.85
C LYS A 18 9.40 -28.44 -23.65
N GLY A 19 9.40 -29.42 -22.75
CA GLY A 19 8.30 -30.37 -22.50
C GLY A 19 7.19 -29.93 -21.53
N ALA A 20 7.10 -28.64 -21.14
CA ALA A 20 6.06 -28.16 -20.22
C ALA A 20 5.03 -27.21 -20.86
N LYS A 21 4.94 -27.15 -22.20
CA LYS A 21 3.83 -26.45 -22.90
C LYS A 21 2.63 -27.39 -23.10
N LYS A 22 1.98 -27.77 -22.00
CA LYS A 22 0.54 -28.09 -22.05
C LYS A 22 -0.22 -26.79 -21.75
N THR A 23 -0.20 -25.89 -22.73
CA THR A 23 -0.96 -24.63 -22.66
C THR A 23 -2.43 -24.94 -22.90
N THR A 24 -3.17 -25.20 -21.83
CA THR A 24 -4.62 -24.98 -21.82
C THR A 24 -4.87 -23.55 -22.28
N LYS A 25 -5.72 -23.37 -23.30
CA LYS A 25 -6.09 -22.04 -23.85
C LYS A 25 -6.65 -21.19 -22.70
N LYS A 26 -5.83 -20.29 -22.16
CA LYS A 26 -6.29 -19.22 -21.27
C LYS A 26 -6.98 -18.18 -22.14
N TRP A 27 -8.31 -18.27 -22.21
CA TRP A 27 -9.19 -17.34 -22.93
C TRP A 27 -9.08 -15.87 -22.44
N SER A 28 -8.46 -15.65 -21.28
CA SER A 28 -8.21 -14.33 -20.71
C SER A 28 -6.72 -13.99 -20.70
N LYS A 29 -6.23 -13.45 -21.81
CA LYS A 29 -4.98 -12.66 -21.83
C LYS A 29 -5.36 -11.20 -21.62
N GLY A 30 -5.68 -10.84 -20.39
CA GLY A 30 -6.19 -9.51 -20.07
C GLY A 30 -5.85 -9.05 -18.67
N GLN A 31 -5.28 -7.84 -18.61
CA GLN A 31 -4.93 -7.03 -17.44
C GLN A 31 -3.64 -7.39 -16.67
N SER A 32 -2.51 -7.22 -17.35
CA SER A 32 -1.28 -6.85 -16.65
C SER A 32 -1.39 -5.39 -16.21
N ARG A 33 -1.76 -5.15 -14.94
CA ARG A 33 -1.46 -3.87 -14.29
C ARG A 33 0.07 -3.80 -14.20
N GLU A 34 0.67 -2.75 -14.75
CA GLU A 34 2.12 -2.56 -14.70
C GLU A 34 2.63 -2.70 -13.27
N ALA A 35 3.83 -3.28 -13.14
CA ALA A 35 4.47 -3.49 -11.85
C ALA A 35 4.69 -2.14 -11.16
N LEU A 36 3.85 -1.82 -10.18
CA LEU A 36 4.00 -0.62 -9.38
C LEU A 36 5.13 -0.85 -8.37
N GLN A 37 6.20 -0.07 -8.50
CA GLN A 37 7.32 -0.11 -7.57
C GLN A 37 6.97 0.71 -6.32
N ASN A 38 6.71 0.02 -5.23
CA ASN A 38 6.48 0.63 -3.92
C ASN A 38 7.82 0.75 -3.16
N ALA A 39 8.07 1.89 -2.54
CA ALA A 39 9.23 2.09 -1.68
C ALA A 39 9.14 1.25 -0.40
N VAL A 40 10.27 0.67 0.01
CA VAL A 40 10.42 -0.22 1.18
C VAL A 40 11.07 0.50 2.38
N MET A 41 11.41 1.78 2.24
CA MET A 41 11.93 2.63 3.32
C MET A 41 11.28 4.01 3.24
N PHE A 42 11.25 4.73 4.37
CA PHE A 42 10.88 6.13 4.38
C PHE A 42 12.07 6.99 3.92
N ASP A 43 11.85 7.77 2.86
CA ASP A 43 12.68 8.93 2.57
C ASP A 43 12.20 10.13 3.39
N LYS A 44 13.07 11.13 3.55
CA LYS A 44 12.72 12.35 4.29
C LYS A 44 11.46 13.00 3.72
N GLU A 45 11.41 13.16 2.40
CA GLU A 45 10.25 13.75 1.72
C GLU A 45 8.95 12.96 1.91
N THR A 46 9.00 11.63 1.89
CA THR A 46 7.80 10.79 2.08
C THR A 46 7.34 10.81 3.53
N TYR A 47 8.26 10.95 4.48
CA TYR A 47 7.94 11.12 5.88
C TYR A 47 7.22 12.44 6.17
N ASP A 48 7.69 13.56 5.58
CA ASP A 48 7.06 14.87 5.72
C ASP A 48 5.66 14.90 5.08
N LYS A 49 5.49 14.25 3.92
CA LYS A 49 4.17 14.05 3.27
C LYS A 49 3.24 13.22 4.14
N LEU A 50 3.74 12.14 4.74
CA LEU A 50 2.93 11.29 5.63
C LEU A 50 2.41 12.10 6.83
N ARG A 51 3.22 12.97 7.42
CA ARG A 51 2.80 13.74 8.60
C ARG A 51 1.82 14.87 8.27
N SER A 52 1.95 15.47 7.10
CA SER A 52 1.12 16.61 6.66
C SER A 52 -0.17 16.20 5.95
N GLU A 53 -0.17 15.11 5.18
CA GLU A 53 -1.30 14.69 4.36
C GLU A 53 -2.24 13.71 5.08
N VAL A 54 -1.68 12.79 5.88
CA VAL A 54 -2.49 11.74 6.54
C VAL A 54 -3.58 12.31 7.47
N PRO A 55 -3.31 13.34 8.29
CA PRO A 55 -4.35 13.91 9.16
C PRO A 55 -5.45 14.65 8.40
N LYS A 56 -5.26 15.01 7.13
CA LYS A 56 -6.27 15.71 6.31
C LYS A 56 -7.37 14.74 5.85
N TYR A 57 -7.03 13.47 5.65
CA TYR A 57 -7.95 12.48 5.12
C TYR A 57 -9.05 12.11 6.12
N LYS A 58 -10.27 11.91 5.60
CA LYS A 58 -11.41 11.49 6.41
C LYS A 58 -11.30 10.02 6.85
N LEU A 59 -10.87 9.14 5.95
CA LEU A 59 -10.70 7.72 6.19
C LEU A 59 -9.25 7.33 5.94
N ILE A 60 -8.61 6.77 6.95
CA ILE A 60 -7.18 6.46 6.95
C ILE A 60 -7.02 4.95 7.17
N THR A 61 -6.56 4.24 6.15
CA THR A 61 -6.25 2.81 6.21
C THR A 61 -4.89 2.55 5.55
N PRO A 62 -4.16 1.50 5.96
CA PRO A 62 -2.83 1.24 5.43
C PRO A 62 -2.83 1.01 3.90
N SER A 63 -3.93 0.49 3.34
CA SER A 63 -4.11 0.34 1.88
C SER A 63 -4.18 1.70 1.17
N ILE A 64 -5.00 2.63 1.67
CA ILE A 64 -5.14 3.97 1.06
C ILE A 64 -3.81 4.73 1.08
N ILE A 65 -3.05 4.60 2.17
CA ILE A 65 -1.73 5.24 2.28
C ILE A 65 -0.75 4.64 1.26
N SER A 66 -0.82 3.32 1.01
CA SER A 66 0.03 2.67 0.01
C SER A 66 -0.24 3.14 -1.43
N ASP A 67 -1.51 3.37 -1.80
CA ASP A 67 -1.87 3.90 -3.12
C ASP A 67 -1.39 5.34 -3.35
N ARG A 68 -1.38 6.17 -2.29
CA ARG A 68 -1.08 7.61 -2.41
C ARG A 68 0.41 7.92 -2.33
N LEU A 69 1.08 7.39 -1.31
CA LEU A 69 2.48 7.68 -1.04
C LEU A 69 3.43 6.69 -1.74
N LYS A 70 2.89 5.68 -2.44
CA LYS A 70 3.66 4.61 -3.12
C LYS A 70 4.66 3.92 -2.19
N ILE A 71 4.24 3.69 -0.94
CA ILE A 71 5.02 2.96 0.07
C ILE A 71 4.39 1.59 0.34
N ALA A 72 5.20 0.62 0.78
CA ALA A 72 4.69 -0.68 1.16
C ALA A 72 3.71 -0.59 2.35
N VAL A 73 2.68 -1.44 2.34
CA VAL A 73 1.60 -1.48 3.36
C VAL A 73 2.14 -1.75 4.76
N SER A 74 3.22 -2.53 4.87
CA SER A 74 3.92 -2.79 6.14
C SER A 74 4.46 -1.51 6.77
N ILE A 75 5.02 -0.63 5.95
CA ILE A 75 5.61 0.66 6.37
C ILE A 75 4.53 1.66 6.69
N ALA A 76 3.51 1.75 5.83
CA ALA A 76 2.31 2.54 6.10
C ALA A 76 1.68 2.15 7.44
N SER A 77 1.57 0.84 7.73
CA SER A 77 1.05 0.34 9.01
C SER A 77 1.90 0.76 10.20
N SER A 78 3.22 0.78 10.06
CA SER A 78 4.14 1.24 11.10
C SER A 78 4.05 2.76 11.30
N GLY A 79 4.00 3.54 10.22
CA GLY A 79 3.84 5.00 10.27
C GLY A 79 2.51 5.41 10.91
N LEU A 80 1.40 4.73 10.60
CA LEU A 80 0.10 4.99 11.22
C LEU A 80 0.10 4.68 12.73
N LYS A 81 0.81 3.63 13.18
CA LYS A 81 0.98 3.37 14.61
C LYS A 81 1.74 4.52 15.30
N GLN A 82 2.75 5.07 14.64
CA GLN A 82 3.53 6.19 15.16
C GLN A 82 2.68 7.48 15.23
N LEU A 83 1.95 7.82 14.17
CA LEU A 83 1.02 8.96 14.18
C LEU A 83 -0.09 8.84 15.24
N CYS A 84 -0.54 7.61 15.53
CA CYS A 84 -1.49 7.35 16.60
C CYS A 84 -0.88 7.60 17.99
N ARG A 85 0.42 7.31 18.19
CA ARG A 85 1.15 7.60 19.43
C ARG A 85 1.36 9.11 19.60
N GLU A 86 1.69 9.80 18.51
CA GLU A 86 1.84 11.26 18.46
C GLU A 86 0.50 12.01 18.56
N ARG A 87 -0.64 11.30 18.68
CA ARG A 87 -1.98 11.89 18.77
C ARG A 87 -2.32 12.81 17.59
N LEU A 88 -1.90 12.46 16.38
CA LEU A 88 -2.30 13.16 15.14
C LEU A 88 -3.53 12.50 14.50
N ILE A 89 -3.70 11.20 14.70
CA ILE A 89 -4.83 10.41 14.18
C ILE A 89 -5.44 9.56 15.30
N ARG A 90 -6.72 9.24 15.16
CA ARG A 90 -7.47 8.39 16.10
C ARG A 90 -7.72 7.02 15.49
N LEU A 91 -7.48 5.97 16.26
CA LEU A 91 -7.91 4.61 15.92
C LEU A 91 -9.42 4.48 16.20
N VAL A 92 -10.17 4.04 15.20
CA VAL A 92 -11.62 3.82 15.32
C VAL A 92 -11.94 2.34 15.53
N SER A 93 -11.35 1.48 14.71
CA SER A 93 -11.56 0.04 14.77
C SER A 93 -10.26 -0.71 14.61
N CYS A 94 -10.08 -1.73 15.46
CA CYS A 94 -8.91 -2.60 15.47
C CYS A 94 -9.37 -4.05 15.29
N SER A 95 -9.05 -4.62 14.14
CA SER A 95 -9.12 -6.05 13.88
C SER A 95 -7.72 -6.58 13.57
N SER A 96 -7.53 -7.89 13.60
CA SER A 96 -6.23 -8.52 13.32
C SER A 96 -5.68 -8.14 11.95
N LYS A 97 -6.55 -7.99 10.94
CA LYS A 97 -6.18 -7.71 9.54
C LYS A 97 -6.43 -6.27 9.12
N THR A 98 -7.45 -5.62 9.70
CA THR A 98 -7.88 -4.28 9.32
C THR A 98 -7.73 -3.32 10.48
N ARG A 99 -7.03 -2.20 10.23
CA ARG A 99 -6.92 -1.09 11.17
C ARG A 99 -7.46 0.15 10.49
N VAL A 100 -8.49 0.74 11.09
CA VAL A 100 -9.17 1.93 10.56
C VAL A 100 -8.87 3.09 11.48
N TYR A 101 -8.26 4.12 10.91
CA TYR A 101 -7.98 5.38 11.57
C TYR A 101 -8.82 6.50 10.96
N THR A 102 -9.04 7.55 11.72
CA THR A 102 -9.67 8.79 11.28
C THR A 102 -8.86 9.97 11.76
N ARG A 103 -8.98 11.10 11.06
CA ARG A 103 -8.44 12.37 11.55
C ARG A 103 -9.03 12.71 12.92
N ILE A 104 -8.25 13.44 13.71
CA ILE A 104 -8.78 14.06 14.92
C ILE A 104 -9.59 15.26 14.47
N VAL A 105 -10.90 15.20 14.68
CA VAL A 105 -11.73 16.39 14.64
C VAL A 105 -11.40 17.11 15.93
N GLN A 106 -10.59 18.17 15.87
CA GLN A 106 -10.69 19.16 16.92
C GLN A 106 -12.14 19.63 16.84
N ALA A 107 -12.96 19.23 17.81
CA ALA A 107 -14.23 19.89 18.00
C ALA A 107 -13.88 21.38 18.04
N ALA A 108 -14.49 22.14 17.13
CA ALA A 108 -14.38 23.59 17.14
C ALA A 108 -14.46 24.06 18.61
N PRO A 109 -13.59 24.99 19.04
CA PRO A 109 -13.57 25.42 20.43
C PRO A 109 -14.99 25.83 20.81
N ALA A 110 -15.61 25.02 21.66
CA ALA A 110 -16.85 25.35 22.32
C ALA A 110 -16.47 26.34 23.42
N GLU A 111 -16.29 27.61 23.05
CA GLU A 111 -16.29 28.79 23.92
C GLU A 111 -16.10 30.07 23.08
N THR A 112 -17.18 30.53 22.46
CA THR A 112 -17.58 31.94 22.62
C THR A 112 -18.89 31.91 23.40
N ALA A 113 -18.75 32.05 24.71
CA ALA A 113 -19.86 32.26 25.63
C ALA A 113 -20.62 33.56 25.28
N ALA A 114 -21.93 33.51 25.48
CA ALA A 114 -22.77 34.63 25.94
C ALA A 114 -22.55 36.01 25.30
N ALA A 115 -23.21 36.28 24.16
CA ALA A 115 -23.70 37.61 23.84
C ALA A 115 -25.23 37.60 24.01
N ALA A 116 -25.67 38.24 25.09
CA ALA A 116 -27.06 38.41 25.47
C ALA A 116 -27.92 39.08 24.37
N PRO A 117 -29.18 38.67 24.16
CA PRO A 117 -30.20 39.56 23.65
C PRO A 117 -30.84 40.28 24.84
N ALA A 118 -30.24 41.37 25.30
CA ALA A 118 -30.94 42.32 26.17
C ALA A 118 -31.55 43.39 25.26
N SER A 119 -32.87 43.36 25.18
CA SER A 119 -33.71 44.46 24.73
C SER A 119 -33.55 45.64 25.69
N GLU A 120 -33.13 46.80 25.19
CA GLU A 120 -33.73 48.12 25.42
C GLU A 120 -33.23 49.08 24.33
#